data_AF-A0A0F5ARK1-F1
#
_entry.id   AF-A0A0F5ARK1-F1
#
_cell.length_a   1.000
_cell.length_b   1.000
_cell.length_c   1.000
_cell.angle_alpha   90.00
_cell.angle_beta   90.00
_cell.angle_gamma   90.00
#
_symmetry.space_group_name_H-M   'P 1'
#
loop_
_entity.id
_entity.type
_entity.pdbx_description
1 polymer ?
#
loop_
_entity_poly.entity_id
_entity_poly.type
_entity_poly.pdbx_seq_one_letter_code
_entity_poly.pdbx_strand_id
1 'polypeptide(L)'
;MSVACNPVYEMLFGMSFEALLKAICVAKKKPAPASHNLNNLANTAEVKLSESEIEIFKYLTECVVWSGRYPVPKQKEYLEQHWKQGSDLLFDKVSSSSVIQFQVSNDVMGWDNLSNIWRKLSKEFEKQYT
;
A
#
# COMPACT_ATOMS: atom_id res chain seq x y z
N MET A 1 -0.64 -18.17 -8.57
CA MET A 1 0.80 -18.29 -8.23
C MET A 1 0.89 -18.10 -6.72
N SER A 2 1.18 -19.14 -5.92
CA SER A 2 1.21 -18.98 -4.46
C SER A 2 2.51 -18.28 -4.05
N VAL A 3 2.40 -17.02 -3.65
CA VAL A 3 3.56 -16.25 -3.23
C VAL A 3 3.97 -16.74 -1.84
N ALA A 4 5.07 -17.47 -1.76
CA ALA A 4 5.53 -18.09 -0.50
C ALA A 4 5.93 -17.08 0.60
N CYS A 5 5.90 -15.77 0.30
CA CYS A 5 6.24 -14.69 1.23
C CYS A 5 5.36 -13.43 0.98
N ASN A 6 4.05 -13.48 1.29
CA ASN A 6 3.15 -12.31 1.18
C ASN A 6 3.72 -11.02 1.81
N PRO A 7 4.32 -11.04 3.01
CA PRO A 7 4.87 -9.82 3.61
C PRO A 7 6.00 -9.17 2.79
N VAL A 8 6.82 -9.99 2.12
CA VAL A 8 7.91 -9.50 1.26
C VAL A 8 7.36 -8.94 -0.04
N TYR A 9 6.37 -9.62 -0.63
CA TYR A 9 5.69 -9.17 -1.84
C TYR A 9 5.02 -7.79 -1.63
N GLU A 10 4.25 -7.65 -0.56
CA GLU A 10 3.59 -6.39 -0.20
C GLU A 10 4.61 -5.29 0.08
N MET A 11 5.68 -5.60 0.82
CA MET A 11 6.77 -4.66 1.08
C MET A 11 7.44 -4.17 -0.20
N LEU A 12 7.76 -5.08 -1.13
CA LEU A 12 8.40 -4.73 -2.40
C LEU A 12 7.47 -3.88 -3.27
N PHE A 13 6.17 -4.16 -3.29
CA PHE A 13 5.19 -3.30 -3.94
C PHE A 13 5.14 -1.91 -3.30
N GLY A 14 5.09 -1.83 -1.97
CA GLY A 14 5.14 -0.56 -1.24
C GLY A 14 6.38 0.26 -1.57
N MET A 15 7.57 -0.35 -1.58
CA MET A 15 8.83 0.31 -1.97
C MET A 15 8.83 0.74 -3.43
N SER A 16 8.24 -0.06 -4.33
CA SER A 16 8.10 0.29 -5.75
C SER A 16 7.21 1.53 -5.95
N PHE A 17 6.08 1.60 -5.24
CA PHE A 17 5.22 2.78 -5.24
C PHE A 17 5.93 4.01 -4.66
N GLU A 18 6.64 3.84 -3.55
CA GLU A 18 7.43 4.92 -2.94
C GLU A 18 8.43 5.51 -3.94
N ALA A 19 9.19 4.66 -4.62
CA ALA A 19 10.18 5.07 -5.61
C ALA A 19 9.52 5.83 -6.78
N LEU A 20 8.41 5.31 -7.32
CA LEU A 20 7.70 5.93 -8.42
C LEU A 20 7.09 7.29 -8.04
N LEU A 21 6.46 7.39 -6.86
CA LEU A 21 5.90 8.67 -6.38
C LEU A 21 6.98 9.72 -6.15
N LYS A 22 8.13 9.33 -5.58
CA LYS A 22 9.29 10.23 -5.45
C LYS A 22 9.82 10.67 -6.81
N ALA A 23 9.86 9.78 -7.80
CA ALA A 23 10.24 10.14 -9.16
C ALA A 23 9.27 11.16 -9.78
N ILE A 24 7.95 11.01 -9.56
CA ILE A 24 6.94 11.98 -10.00
C ILE A 24 7.16 13.34 -9.31
N CYS A 25 7.43 13.37 -8.00
CA CYS A 25 7.78 14.62 -7.31
C CYS A 25 8.98 15.31 -7.96
N VAL A 26 10.06 14.59 -8.21
CA VAL A 26 11.28 15.13 -8.84
C VAL A 26 10.98 15.65 -10.26
N ALA A 27 10.25 14.89 -11.07
CA ALA A 27 9.87 15.30 -12.42
C ALA A 27 9.02 16.59 -12.42
N LYS A 28 8.14 16.75 -11.43
CA LYS A 28 7.34 17.96 -11.21
C LYS A 28 8.10 19.10 -10.49
N LYS A 29 9.42 18.99 -10.31
CA LYS A 29 10.28 19.96 -9.61
C LYS A 29 9.84 20.24 -8.17
N LYS A 30 9.31 19.22 -7.50
CA LYS A 30 8.91 19.25 -6.09
C LYS A 30 9.93 18.55 -5.21
N PRO A 31 10.01 18.91 -3.91
CA PRO A 31 10.81 18.15 -2.98
C PRO A 31 10.28 16.72 -2.90
N ALA A 32 11.16 15.72 -3.00
CA ALA A 32 10.84 14.34 -2.69
C ALA A 32 10.97 14.15 -1.17
N PRO A 33 9.87 14.02 -0.41
CA PRO A 33 9.93 13.93 1.04
C PRO A 33 10.71 12.69 1.49
N ALA A 34 11.53 12.82 2.53
CA ALA A 34 12.16 11.69 3.21
C ALA A 34 11.15 10.96 4.12
N SER A 35 10.10 10.42 3.49
CA SER A 35 9.00 9.71 4.14
C SER A 35 8.68 8.42 3.39
N HIS A 36 8.16 7.43 4.12
CA HIS A 36 7.62 6.18 3.58
C HIS A 36 6.09 6.23 3.42
N ASN A 37 5.44 7.31 3.86
CA ASN A 37 3.98 7.42 3.78
C ASN A 37 3.54 7.68 2.34
N LEU A 38 3.02 6.64 1.70
CA LEU A 38 2.62 6.64 0.29
C LEU A 38 1.51 7.65 -0.01
N ASN A 39 0.55 7.85 0.91
CA ASN A 39 -0.53 8.84 0.74
C ASN A 39 0.03 10.28 0.76
N ASN A 40 0.95 10.58 1.67
CA ASN A 40 1.62 11.89 1.71
C ASN A 40 2.49 12.12 0.47
N LEU A 41 3.17 11.07 -0.02
CA LEU A 41 3.94 11.13 -1.26
C LEU A 41 3.03 11.39 -2.46
N ALA A 42 1.88 10.70 -2.57
CA ALA A 42 0.91 10.91 -3.63
C ALA A 42 0.33 12.34 -3.61
N ASN A 43 -0.01 12.87 -2.43
CA ASN A 43 -0.44 14.25 -2.26
C ASN A 43 0.64 15.24 -2.71
N THR A 44 1.90 15.02 -2.31
CA THR A 44 3.03 15.87 -2.73
C THR A 44 3.22 15.83 -4.24
N ALA A 45 3.12 14.63 -4.83
CA ALA A 45 3.20 14.37 -6.26
C ALA A 45 1.97 14.88 -7.06
N GLU A 46 0.95 15.43 -6.38
CA GLU A 46 -0.34 15.83 -6.97
C GLU A 46 -1.00 14.72 -7.78
N VAL A 47 -0.96 13.50 -7.25
CA VAL A 47 -1.63 12.36 -7.87
C VAL A 47 -2.95 12.09 -7.15
N LYS A 48 -4.03 12.09 -7.92
CA LYS A 48 -5.37 11.78 -7.38
C LYS A 48 -5.54 10.28 -7.17
N LEU A 49 -5.70 9.90 -5.91
CA LEU A 49 -6.03 8.53 -5.50
C LEU A 49 -7.55 8.36 -5.30
N SER A 50 -8.06 7.16 -5.56
CA SER A 50 -9.39 6.73 -5.11
C SER A 50 -9.37 6.39 -3.62
N GLU A 51 -10.53 6.29 -2.99
CA GLU A 51 -10.66 5.86 -1.59
C GLU A 51 -10.05 4.48 -1.36
N SER A 52 -10.24 3.55 -2.30
CA SER A 52 -9.62 2.22 -2.25
C SER A 52 -8.09 2.28 -2.36
N GLU A 53 -7.55 3.10 -3.25
CA GLU A 53 -6.09 3.29 -3.38
C GLU A 53 -5.49 3.91 -2.12
N ILE A 54 -6.21 4.81 -1.44
CA ILE A 54 -5.76 5.42 -0.18
C ILE A 54 -5.59 4.38 0.92
N GLU A 55 -6.55 3.46 1.09
CA GLU A 55 -6.44 2.39 2.10
C GLU A 55 -5.36 1.36 1.72
N ILE A 56 -5.21 1.02 0.44
CA ILE A 56 -4.09 0.18 -0.03
C ILE A 56 -2.75 0.84 0.30
N PHE A 57 -2.59 2.14 0.02
CA PHE A 57 -1.34 2.86 0.23
C PHE A 57 -1.02 3.03 1.72
N LYS A 58 -2.03 3.17 2.56
CA LYS A 58 -1.90 3.16 4.01
C LYS A 58 -1.37 1.82 4.51
N TYR A 59 -1.95 0.70 4.06
CA TYR A 59 -1.47 -0.63 4.42
C TYR A 59 -0.06 -0.92 3.89
N LEU A 60 0.23 -0.61 2.62
CA LEU A 60 1.55 -0.82 2.04
C LEU A 60 2.63 0.06 2.71
N THR A 61 2.28 1.25 3.19
CA THR A 61 3.17 2.07 4.04
C THR A 61 3.58 1.30 5.29
N GLU A 62 2.62 0.68 5.98
CA GLU A 62 2.91 -0.14 7.14
C GLU A 62 3.78 -1.35 6.76
N CYS A 63 3.49 -2.04 5.65
CA CYS A 63 4.33 -3.16 5.19
C CYS A 63 5.79 -2.73 4.92
N VAL A 64 6.03 -1.55 4.35
CA VAL A 64 7.39 -1.01 4.18
C VAL A 64 8.07 -0.78 5.53
N VAL A 65 7.34 -0.21 6.50
CA VAL A 65 7.87 0.09 7.83
C VAL A 65 8.13 -1.18 8.64
N TRP A 66 7.21 -2.15 8.62
CA TRP A 66 7.22 -3.34 9.46
C TRP A 66 7.98 -4.51 8.87
N SER A 67 7.79 -4.82 7.58
CA SER A 67 8.49 -5.95 6.96
C SER A 67 9.98 -5.63 6.72
N GLY A 68 10.32 -4.35 6.58
CA GLY A 68 11.71 -3.90 6.42
C GLY A 68 12.49 -3.76 7.73
N ARG A 69 11.80 -3.66 8.88
CA ARG A 69 12.40 -3.59 10.21
C ARG A 69 12.10 -4.91 10.91
N TYR A 70 13.11 -5.76 11.15
CA TYR A 70 12.97 -6.97 12.00
C TYR A 70 11.85 -6.77 13.04
N PRO A 71 10.81 -7.64 13.09
CA PRO A 71 9.44 -7.30 13.53
C PRO A 71 9.30 -7.10 15.04
N VAL A 72 10.11 -6.22 15.61
CA VAL A 72 10.12 -5.88 17.02
C VAL A 72 9.56 -4.47 17.14
N PRO A 73 8.28 -4.32 17.51
CA PRO A 73 7.65 -3.03 17.67
C PRO A 73 8.30 -2.24 18.81
N LYS A 74 8.46 -0.93 18.62
CA LYS A 74 8.88 -0.02 19.72
C LYS A 74 7.82 0.08 20.81
N GLN A 75 6.55 -0.05 20.42
CA GLN A 75 5.36 0.03 21.28
C GLN A 75 4.33 -0.99 20.80
N LYS A 76 3.67 -1.68 21.72
CA LYS A 76 2.73 -2.78 21.43
C LYS A 76 1.59 -2.33 20.53
N GLU A 77 1.11 -1.11 20.76
CA GLU A 77 -0.02 -0.49 20.09
C GLU A 77 0.19 -0.40 18.57
N TYR A 78 1.43 -0.23 18.12
CA TYR A 78 1.72 -0.16 16.69
C TYR A 78 1.59 -1.51 16.00
N LEU A 79 1.94 -2.60 16.69
CA LEU A 79 1.72 -3.94 16.17
C LEU A 79 0.21 -4.23 16.08
N GLU A 80 -0.55 -3.88 17.12
CA GLU A 80 -2.02 -4.04 17.12
C GLU A 80 -2.68 -3.24 15.98
N GLN A 81 -2.21 -2.02 15.75
CA GLN A 81 -2.68 -1.19 14.64
C GLN A 81 -2.37 -1.80 13.28
N HIS A 82 -1.15 -2.30 13.06
CA HIS A 82 -0.76 -2.97 11.81
C HIS A 82 -1.65 -4.19 11.53
N TRP A 83 -1.86 -5.04 12.54
CA TRP A 83 -2.68 -6.25 12.40
C TRP A 83 -4.15 -5.92 12.17
N LYS A 84 -4.69 -4.90 12.86
CA LYS A 84 -6.06 -4.44 12.66
C LYS A 84 -6.28 -3.93 11.23
N GLN A 85 -5.35 -3.12 10.72
CA GLN A 85 -5.42 -2.60 9.35
C GLN A 85 -5.38 -3.71 8.30
N GLY A 86 -4.47 -4.68 8.47
CA GLY A 86 -4.43 -5.86 7.60
C GLY A 86 -5.74 -6.66 7.65
N SER A 87 -6.27 -6.90 8.84
CA SER A 87 -7.54 -7.62 8.99
C SER A 87 -8.73 -6.92 8.33
N ASP A 88 -8.79 -5.59 8.41
CA ASP A 88 -9.91 -4.82 7.86
C ASP A 88 -9.83 -4.68 6.33
N LEU A 89 -8.61 -4.66 5.75
CA LEU A 89 -8.41 -4.48 4.31
C LEU A 89 -8.39 -5.79 3.54
N LEU A 90 -7.73 -6.82 4.05
CA LEU A 90 -7.46 -8.07 3.32
C LEU A 90 -8.62 -9.07 3.36
N PHE A 91 -9.59 -8.87 4.27
CA PHE A 91 -10.64 -9.84 4.51
C PHE A 91 -12.03 -9.21 4.45
N ASP A 92 -12.87 -9.76 3.60
CA ASP A 92 -14.29 -9.43 3.56
C ASP A 92 -15.03 -10.21 4.66
N LYS A 93 -15.94 -9.54 5.35
CA LYS A 93 -16.81 -10.17 6.36
C LYS A 93 -18.01 -10.79 5.66
N VAL A 94 -18.08 -12.11 5.63
CA VAL A 94 -19.19 -12.87 5.04
C VAL A 94 -20.02 -13.51 6.15
N SER A 95 -21.30 -13.16 6.25
CA SER A 95 -22.21 -13.80 7.19
C SER A 95 -22.68 -15.15 6.64
N SER A 96 -22.49 -16.21 7.41
CA SER A 96 -23.10 -17.52 7.12
C SER A 96 -24.41 -17.73 7.88
N SER A 97 -24.61 -16.97 8.97
CA SER A 97 -25.86 -16.88 9.75
C SER A 97 -25.87 -15.56 10.52
N SER A 98 -26.94 -15.29 11.27
CA SER A 98 -27.02 -14.12 12.17
C SER A 98 -26.00 -14.13 13.32
N VAL A 99 -25.35 -15.27 13.58
CA VAL A 99 -24.45 -15.47 14.74
C VAL A 99 -22.98 -15.66 14.33
N ILE A 100 -22.72 -16.16 13.12
CA ILE A 100 -21.36 -16.51 12.66
C ILE A 100 -20.97 -15.66 11.46
N GLN A 101 -19.92 -14.85 11.65
CA GLN A 101 -19.25 -14.08 10.60
C GLN A 101 -17.93 -14.74 10.25
N PHE A 102 -17.75 -15.09 8.99
CA PHE A 102 -16.49 -15.57 8.43
C PHE A 102 -15.70 -14.41 7.84
N GLN A 103 -14.37 -14.51 7.89
CA GLN A 103 -13.46 -13.65 7.16
C GLN A 103 -12.95 -14.41 5.94
N VAL A 104 -13.20 -13.86 4.76
CA VAL A 104 -12.73 -14.44 3.49
C VAL A 104 -11.69 -13.51 2.91
N SER A 105 -10.51 -14.04 2.57
CA SER A 105 -9.45 -13.24 1.94
C SER A 105 -9.99 -12.68 0.62
N ASN A 106 -9.86 -11.37 0.44
CA ASN A 106 -10.11 -10.73 -0.83
C ASN A 106 -8.80 -10.68 -1.65
N ASP A 107 -8.92 -10.23 -2.91
CA ASP A 107 -7.80 -10.13 -3.84
C ASP A 107 -7.31 -8.67 -3.99
N VAL A 108 -7.51 -7.83 -2.96
CA VAL A 108 -7.14 -6.40 -3.00
C VAL A 108 -5.62 -6.22 -3.17
N MET A 109 -4.80 -7.12 -2.60
CA MET A 109 -3.34 -7.14 -2.82
C MET A 109 -2.93 -8.02 -4.01
N GLY A 110 -3.89 -8.47 -4.81
CA GLY A 110 -3.66 -9.24 -6.02
C GLY A 110 -2.78 -8.49 -7.01
N TRP A 111 -1.96 -9.23 -7.75
CA TRP A 111 -1.03 -8.69 -8.74
C TRP A 111 -1.73 -7.75 -9.74
N ASP A 112 -2.90 -8.14 -10.23
CA ASP A 112 -3.63 -7.35 -11.23
C ASP A 112 -4.06 -6.00 -10.66
N ASN A 113 -4.55 -5.95 -9.43
CA ASN A 113 -4.94 -4.70 -8.79
C ASN A 113 -3.72 -3.78 -8.57
N LEU A 114 -2.66 -4.31 -7.92
CA LEU A 114 -1.47 -3.52 -7.62
C LEU A 114 -0.74 -3.05 -8.89
N SER A 115 -0.62 -3.92 -9.91
CA SER A 115 0.02 -3.56 -11.18
C SER A 115 -0.80 -2.54 -11.97
N ASN A 116 -2.13 -2.56 -11.89
CA ASN A 116 -2.98 -1.54 -12.51
C ASN A 116 -2.79 -0.17 -11.85
N ILE A 117 -2.73 -0.10 -10.52
CA ILE A 117 -2.42 1.14 -9.79
C ILE A 117 -1.02 1.63 -10.18
N TRP A 118 -0.04 0.73 -10.25
CA TRP A 118 1.32 1.09 -10.64
C TRP A 118 1.37 1.66 -12.07
N ARG A 119 0.69 1.02 -13.03
CA ARG A 119 0.60 1.51 -14.41
C ARG A 119 -0.09 2.87 -14.50
N LYS A 120 -1.13 3.10 -13.69
CA LYS A 120 -1.79 4.41 -13.59
C LYS A 120 -0.79 5.49 -13.16
N LEU A 121 0.03 5.21 -12.15
CA LEU A 121 1.07 6.14 -11.69
C LEU A 121 2.21 6.31 -12.70
N SER A 122 2.64 5.24 -13.38
CA SER A 122 3.68 5.31 -14.43
C SER A 122 3.26 6.24 -15.56
N LYS A 123 2.01 6.17 -16.00
CA LYS A 123 1.46 7.10 -16.98
C LYS A 123 1.53 8.55 -16.52
N GLU A 124 1.31 8.82 -15.23
CA GLU A 124 1.42 10.17 -14.68
C GLU A 124 2.87 10.68 -14.66
N PHE A 125 3.84 9.79 -14.42
CA PHE A 125 5.27 10.10 -14.56
C PHE A 125 5.65 10.38 -16.01
N GLU A 126 5.23 9.54 -16.95
CA GLU A 126 5.57 9.65 -18.38
C GLU A 126 5.06 10.95 -19.03
N LYS A 127 3.91 11.49 -18.56
CA LYS A 127 3.38 12.79 -19.01
C LYS A 127 4.34 13.96 -18.83
N GLN A 128 5.35 13.84 -17.98
CA GLN A 128 6.34 14.91 -17.78
C GLN A 128 7.40 14.97 -18.89
N TYR A 129 7.46 13.95 -19.74
CA TYR A 129 8.47 13.80 -20.80
C TYR A 129 7.88 13.73 -22.21
N THR A 130 6.56 13.87 -22.34
CA THR A 130 5.84 13.93 -23.62
C THR A 130 5.20 15.30 -23.76
#